data_AF-A0A341C0Q5-F1
#
_entry.id   AF-A0A341C0Q5-F1
#
_cell.length_a   1.000
_cell.length_b   1.000
_cell.length_c   1.000
_cell.angle_alpha   90.00
_cell.angle_beta   90.00
_cell.angle_gamma   90.00
#
_symmetry.space_group_name_H-M   'P 1'
#
loop_
_entity.id
_entity.type
_entity.pdbx_description
1 polymer ?
#
loop_
_entity_poly.entity_id
_entity_poly.type
_entity_poly.pdbx_seq_one_letter_code
_entity_poly.pdbx_strand_id
1 'polypeptide(L)'
;MAGPGPPLALLALLALLAPRGAQPAVFLPTSKANEILVRRKRASSYLLEELFEGNLEKECYEEICVYEEAREVFENDASTDEFWKTYLGGSPCVSRPCLNNGSCQDSIRGYTCTCAPGYDGRDCAFAKNECHPLRTDGCQHFCHPGPGSYTCSCAKGHKLGQDHKSCIPHGVRAEPSSLRAS
;
A
#
# COMPACT_ATOMS: atom_id res chain seq x y z
N MET A 1 4.55 -22.80 72.92
CA MET A 1 5.94 -22.97 72.45
C MET A 1 6.12 -22.07 71.23
N ALA A 2 6.61 -20.85 71.43
CA ALA A 2 6.89 -19.89 70.37
C ALA A 2 8.41 -19.89 70.13
N GLY A 3 8.85 -20.33 68.95
CA GLY A 3 10.26 -20.27 68.57
C GLY A 3 10.70 -18.81 68.30
N PRO A 4 11.99 -18.47 68.45
CA PRO A 4 12.46 -17.13 68.15
C PRO A 4 12.29 -16.86 66.64
N GLY A 5 11.61 -15.78 66.30
CA GLY A 5 11.49 -15.31 64.92
C GLY A 5 12.87 -14.99 64.32
N PRO A 6 13.02 -15.00 63.00
CA PRO A 6 14.31 -14.77 62.36
C PRO A 6 14.87 -13.41 62.75
N PRO A 7 16.20 -13.26 62.88
CA PRO A 7 16.82 -12.00 63.31
C PRO A 7 16.49 -10.90 62.30
N LEU A 8 16.06 -9.74 62.78
CA LEU A 8 15.68 -8.56 61.98
C LEU A 8 16.76 -8.16 60.94
N ALA A 9 18.01 -8.55 61.14
CA ALA A 9 19.11 -8.36 60.19
C ALA A 9 18.90 -9.10 58.85
N LEU A 10 18.26 -10.28 58.86
CA LEU A 10 18.07 -11.09 57.64
C LEU A 10 16.98 -10.50 56.71
N LEU A 11 15.95 -9.88 57.30
CA LEU A 11 14.92 -9.14 56.55
C LEU A 11 15.45 -7.85 55.93
N ALA A 12 16.41 -7.18 56.59
CA ALA A 12 17.05 -5.98 56.06
C ALA A 12 17.99 -6.28 54.87
N LEU A 13 18.69 -7.42 54.87
CA LEU A 13 19.54 -7.84 53.74
C LEU A 13 18.73 -8.21 52.49
N LEU A 14 17.56 -8.84 52.64
CA LEU A 14 16.68 -9.15 51.51
C LEU A 14 16.07 -7.91 50.87
N ALA A 15 15.84 -6.83 51.64
CA ALA A 15 15.37 -5.55 51.12
C ALA A 15 16.44 -4.75 50.35
N LEU A 16 17.73 -5.04 50.57
CA LEU A 16 18.85 -4.42 49.86
C LEU A 16 19.20 -5.14 48.55
N LEU A 17 18.78 -6.40 48.39
CA LEU A 17 18.97 -7.19 47.17
C LEU A 17 17.77 -7.13 46.21
N ALA A 18 16.67 -6.50 46.61
CA ALA A 18 15.52 -6.29 45.74
C ALA A 18 15.87 -5.24 44.67
N PRO A 19 15.84 -5.56 43.37
CA PRO A 19 16.06 -4.57 42.33
C PRO A 19 14.94 -3.52 42.39
N ARG A 20 15.28 -2.33 42.89
CA ARG A 20 14.39 -1.17 42.86
C ARG A 20 14.30 -0.70 41.41
N GLY A 21 13.23 -1.08 40.71
CA GLY A 21 12.99 -0.50 39.38
C GLY A 21 12.11 -1.26 38.40
N ALA A 22 11.38 -2.31 38.81
CA ALA A 22 10.39 -2.92 37.92
C ALA A 22 8.99 -2.41 38.27
N GLN A 23 8.57 -1.29 37.67
CA GLN A 23 7.14 -1.04 37.53
C GLN A 23 6.58 -2.06 36.53
N PRO A 24 5.39 -2.64 36.75
CA PRO A 24 4.71 -3.38 35.71
C PRO A 24 4.23 -2.37 34.67
N ALA A 25 5.10 -2.05 33.71
CA ALA A 25 4.74 -1.18 32.60
C ALA A 25 3.88 -2.01 31.64
N VAL A 26 2.57 -1.83 31.72
CA VAL A 26 1.60 -2.32 30.72
C VAL A 26 1.85 -1.65 29.35
N PHE A 27 2.57 -0.52 29.33
CA PHE A 27 2.91 0.23 28.14
C PHE A 27 4.40 0.17 27.85
N LEU A 28 4.74 -0.19 26.61
CA LEU A 28 6.10 -0.19 26.11
C LEU A 28 6.60 1.25 25.90
N PRO A 29 7.85 1.56 26.24
CA PRO A 29 8.44 2.87 25.96
C PRO A 29 8.54 3.13 24.45
N THR A 30 8.40 4.38 24.03
CA THR A 30 8.29 4.81 22.62
C THR A 30 9.41 4.29 21.71
N SER A 31 10.63 4.13 22.25
CA SER A 31 11.77 3.56 21.52
C SER A 31 11.61 2.07 21.19
N LYS A 32 10.92 1.30 22.05
CA LYS A 32 10.53 -0.10 21.83
C LYS A 32 9.21 -0.24 21.07
N ALA A 33 8.33 0.75 21.19
CA ALA A 33 7.08 0.77 20.43
C ALA A 33 7.36 0.77 18.92
N ASN A 34 8.38 1.50 18.46
CA ASN A 34 8.76 1.50 17.05
C ASN A 34 9.23 0.12 16.56
N GLU A 35 9.93 -0.70 17.36
CA GLU A 35 10.29 -2.08 16.98
C GLU A 35 9.05 -2.97 16.74
N ILE A 36 7.97 -2.74 17.49
CA ILE A 36 6.72 -3.50 17.37
C ILE A 36 5.83 -2.93 16.24
N LEU A 37 5.94 -1.64 15.95
CA LEU A 37 5.19 -0.95 14.91
C LEU A 37 5.87 -1.01 13.52
N VAL A 38 6.98 -1.74 13.35
CA VAL A 38 7.58 -2.01 12.01
C VAL A 38 6.90 -3.18 11.28
N ARG A 39 5.58 -3.35 11.38
CA ARG A 39 4.86 -4.15 10.38
C ARG A 39 4.09 -3.23 9.46
N ARG A 40 4.70 -2.98 8.30
CA ARG A 40 4.07 -2.41 7.11
C ARG A 40 3.16 -3.46 6.43
N LYS A 41 2.32 -4.17 7.19
CA LYS A 41 1.39 -5.17 6.64
C LYS A 41 0.03 -4.52 6.42
N ARG A 42 -0.60 -4.86 5.30
CA ARG A 42 -1.83 -4.22 4.82
C ARG A 42 -3.02 -4.59 5.71
N ALA A 43 -3.94 -3.64 5.84
CA ALA A 43 -5.30 -3.86 6.32
C ALA A 43 -6.00 -4.93 5.48
N SER A 44 -6.03 -6.18 5.95
CA SER A 44 -7.05 -7.15 5.56
C SER A 44 -8.34 -6.84 6.35
N SER A 45 -9.49 -7.25 5.82
CA SER A 45 -10.83 -6.93 6.33
C SER A 45 -11.14 -7.53 7.72
N TYR A 46 -10.23 -8.28 8.33
CA TYR A 46 -10.47 -8.96 9.60
C TYR A 46 -9.36 -8.69 10.62
N LEU A 47 -9.78 -8.09 11.74
CA LEU A 47 -9.00 -7.43 12.80
C LEU A 47 -7.93 -8.30 13.53
N LEU A 48 -7.66 -9.55 13.10
CA LEU A 48 -6.79 -10.49 13.82
C LEU A 48 -5.76 -11.24 12.95
N GLU A 49 -5.76 -11.08 11.62
CA GLU A 49 -4.79 -11.77 10.74
C GLU A 49 -3.40 -11.12 10.74
N GLU A 50 -3.32 -9.82 11.07
CA GLU A 50 -2.06 -9.06 11.04
C GLU A 50 -1.06 -9.45 12.16
N LEU A 51 -1.52 -10.18 13.18
CA LEU A 51 -0.72 -10.56 14.36
C LEU A 51 0.13 -11.82 14.15
N PHE A 52 -0.17 -12.65 13.15
CA PHE A 52 0.54 -13.90 12.91
C PHE A 52 1.65 -13.74 11.87
N GLU A 53 2.73 -14.53 11.98
CA GLU A 53 3.72 -14.66 10.90
C GLU A 53 3.03 -15.21 9.65
N GLY A 54 3.36 -14.66 8.47
CA GLY A 54 2.70 -15.04 7.23
C GLY A 54 2.89 -16.54 6.99
N ASN A 55 1.82 -17.26 6.69
CA ASN A 55 1.86 -18.71 6.51
C ASN A 55 1.54 -19.06 5.07
N LEU A 56 2.54 -19.54 4.32
CA LEU A 56 2.41 -19.90 2.90
C LEU A 56 1.29 -20.92 2.66
N GLU A 57 1.15 -21.90 3.56
CA GLU A 57 0.17 -22.98 3.42
C GLU A 57 -1.24 -22.45 3.55
N LYS A 58 -1.48 -21.61 4.55
CA LYS A 58 -2.79 -21.02 4.78
C LYS A 58 -3.14 -19.96 3.72
N GLU A 59 -2.23 -19.02 3.47
CA GLU A 59 -2.51 -17.84 2.63
C GLU A 59 -2.51 -18.18 1.13
N CYS A 60 -1.61 -19.07 0.68
CA CYS A 60 -1.44 -19.35 -0.74
C CYS A 60 -1.90 -20.75 -1.19
N TYR A 61 -1.94 -21.77 -0.32
CA TYR A 61 -2.39 -23.11 -0.72
C TYR A 61 -3.84 -23.42 -0.30
N GLU A 62 -4.23 -23.06 0.92
CA GLU A 62 -5.61 -23.17 1.39
C GLU A 62 -6.48 -22.01 0.87
N GLU A 63 -5.88 -20.83 0.68
CA GLU A 63 -6.47 -19.65 0.05
C GLU A 63 -5.75 -19.26 -1.26
N ILE A 64 -6.20 -18.18 -1.92
CA ILE A 64 -5.54 -17.61 -3.10
C ILE A 64 -4.86 -16.31 -2.68
N CYS A 65 -3.53 -16.32 -2.64
CA CYS A 65 -2.75 -15.13 -2.28
C CYS A 65 -2.33 -14.29 -3.50
N VAL A 66 -2.11 -12.99 -3.29
CA VAL A 66 -1.46 -12.10 -4.27
C VAL A 66 0.07 -12.04 -4.07
N TYR A 67 0.82 -11.58 -5.08
CA TYR A 67 2.29 -11.55 -5.06
C TYR A 67 2.87 -10.90 -3.80
N GLU A 68 2.20 -9.89 -3.27
CA GLU A 68 2.66 -9.14 -2.10
C GLU A 68 2.46 -9.89 -0.79
N GLU A 69 1.45 -10.76 -0.71
CA GLU A 69 1.25 -11.67 0.43
C GLU A 69 2.33 -12.75 0.40
N ALA A 70 2.61 -13.35 -0.77
CA ALA A 70 3.74 -14.26 -0.93
C ALA A 70 5.08 -13.58 -0.56
N ARG A 71 5.30 -12.32 -0.97
CA ARG A 71 6.50 -11.55 -0.62
C ARG A 71 6.64 -11.31 0.88
N GLU A 72 5.52 -11.14 1.58
CA GLU A 72 5.48 -11.00 3.04
C GLU A 72 5.74 -12.32 3.79
N VAL A 73 5.58 -13.47 3.14
CA VAL A 73 5.92 -14.79 3.67
C VAL A 73 7.40 -15.13 3.42
N PHE A 74 7.90 -14.87 2.23
CA PHE A 74 9.28 -15.19 1.85
C PHE A 74 10.32 -14.14 2.31
N GLU A 75 9.88 -12.91 2.61
CA GLU A 75 10.72 -11.75 2.96
C GLU A 75 11.85 -11.46 1.95
N ASN A 76 11.76 -11.99 0.72
CA ASN A 76 12.79 -11.91 -0.31
C ASN A 76 12.17 -12.00 -1.71
N ASP A 77 12.49 -11.03 -2.57
CA ASP A 77 11.98 -10.94 -3.94
C ASP A 77 12.37 -12.15 -4.80
N ALA A 78 13.59 -12.69 -4.68
CA ALA A 78 14.07 -13.78 -5.53
C ALA A 78 13.34 -15.10 -5.28
N SER A 79 13.12 -15.45 -4.00
CA SER A 79 12.35 -16.65 -3.63
C SER A 79 10.85 -16.45 -3.93
N THR A 80 10.34 -15.23 -3.77
CA THR A 80 8.96 -14.90 -4.18
C THR A 80 8.77 -15.08 -5.68
N ASP A 81 9.70 -14.58 -6.50
CA ASP A 81 9.67 -14.73 -7.96
C ASP A 81 9.80 -16.20 -8.40
N GLU A 82 10.58 -17.02 -7.68
CA GLU A 82 10.71 -18.45 -7.96
C GLU A 82 9.43 -19.22 -7.65
N PHE A 83 8.81 -18.94 -6.49
CA PHE A 83 7.50 -19.47 -6.12
C PHE A 83 6.42 -19.04 -7.14
N TRP A 84 6.38 -17.75 -7.50
CA TRP A 84 5.35 -17.19 -8.36
C TRP A 84 5.35 -17.79 -9.78
N LYS A 85 6.50 -18.27 -10.26
CA LYS A 85 6.59 -18.97 -11.56
C LYS A 85 5.83 -20.31 -11.59
N THR A 86 5.61 -20.92 -10.44
CA THR A 86 5.03 -22.27 -10.33
C THR A 86 3.66 -22.28 -9.63
N TYR A 87 3.29 -21.18 -8.98
CA TYR A 87 2.02 -21.04 -8.26
C TYR A 87 0.82 -20.83 -9.20
N LEU A 88 0.02 -21.88 -9.40
CA LEU A 88 -1.17 -21.88 -10.28
C LEU A 88 -2.35 -21.03 -9.76
N GLY A 89 -2.45 -20.79 -8.45
CA GLY A 89 -3.41 -19.86 -7.87
C GLY A 89 -3.02 -18.39 -8.06
N GLY A 90 -1.76 -18.15 -8.44
CA GLY A 90 -1.12 -16.84 -8.48
C GLY A 90 -1.41 -15.99 -9.69
N SER A 91 -2.43 -16.31 -10.49
CA SER A 91 -2.86 -15.36 -11.50
C SER A 91 -3.76 -14.31 -10.84
N PRO A 92 -3.31 -13.05 -10.69
CA PRO A 92 -4.15 -11.99 -10.15
C PRO A 92 -5.35 -11.68 -11.06
N CYS A 93 -5.46 -12.34 -12.22
CA CYS A 93 -6.65 -12.34 -13.05
C CYS A 93 -7.79 -13.24 -12.53
N VAL A 94 -7.53 -14.19 -11.64
CA VAL A 94 -8.55 -15.09 -11.06
C VAL A 94 -9.60 -14.32 -10.27
N SER A 95 -9.19 -13.26 -9.56
CA SER A 95 -10.11 -12.35 -8.85
C SER A 95 -10.92 -11.44 -9.78
N ARG A 96 -10.73 -11.56 -11.11
CA ARG A 96 -11.38 -10.76 -12.16
C ARG A 96 -11.31 -9.25 -11.88
N PRO A 97 -10.10 -8.69 -11.71
CA PRO A 97 -9.92 -7.30 -11.30
C PRO A 97 -10.33 -6.30 -12.39
N CYS A 98 -10.34 -6.71 -13.67
CA CYS A 98 -10.72 -5.83 -14.76
C CYS A 98 -12.25 -5.71 -14.88
N LEU A 99 -12.77 -4.53 -14.55
CA LEU A 99 -14.19 -4.18 -14.62
C LEU A 99 -14.61 -3.84 -16.05
N ASN A 100 -15.92 -3.63 -16.24
CA ASN A 100 -16.51 -3.10 -17.48
C ASN A 100 -16.06 -3.83 -18.75
N ASN A 101 -16.04 -5.17 -18.69
CA ASN A 101 -15.65 -6.04 -19.79
C ASN A 101 -14.18 -5.86 -20.25
N GLY A 102 -13.31 -5.40 -19.36
CA GLY A 102 -11.86 -5.37 -19.57
C GLY A 102 -11.27 -6.78 -19.61
N SER A 103 -10.24 -6.97 -20.45
CA SER A 103 -9.49 -8.22 -20.52
C SER A 103 -8.29 -8.18 -19.57
N CYS A 104 -8.17 -9.18 -18.71
CA CYS A 104 -7.07 -9.30 -17.76
C CYS A 104 -5.90 -10.07 -18.37
N GLN A 105 -4.69 -9.52 -18.22
CA GLN A 105 -3.46 -10.19 -18.54
C GLN A 105 -2.59 -10.29 -17.27
N ASP A 106 -2.13 -11.50 -17.02
CA ASP A 106 -1.23 -11.80 -15.91
C ASP A 106 0.15 -11.16 -16.12
N SER A 107 0.78 -10.74 -15.03
CA SER A 107 2.15 -10.23 -15.01
C SER A 107 2.85 -10.69 -13.73
N ILE A 108 4.19 -10.79 -13.78
CA ILE A 108 5.00 -11.33 -12.67
C ILE A 108 4.72 -10.64 -11.32
N ARG A 109 4.33 -9.36 -11.32
CA ARG A 109 4.08 -8.57 -10.11
C ARG A 109 2.63 -8.08 -9.97
N GLY A 110 1.67 -8.70 -10.66
CA GLY A 110 0.27 -8.27 -10.62
C GLY A 110 -0.47 -8.52 -11.93
N TYR A 111 -1.41 -7.67 -12.26
CA TYR A 111 -2.19 -7.79 -13.51
C TYR A 111 -2.11 -6.50 -14.32
N THR A 112 -2.37 -6.63 -15.62
CA THR A 112 -2.64 -5.51 -16.52
C THR A 112 -4.03 -5.69 -17.13
N CYS A 113 -4.84 -4.63 -17.10
CA CYS A 113 -6.15 -4.64 -17.76
C CYS A 113 -6.07 -3.94 -19.13
N THR A 114 -6.60 -4.62 -20.15
CA THR A 114 -6.94 -3.99 -21.42
C THR A 114 -8.41 -3.61 -21.38
N CYS A 115 -8.69 -2.31 -21.27
CA CYS A 115 -10.06 -1.82 -21.11
C CYS A 115 -10.87 -1.85 -22.41
N ALA A 116 -12.15 -2.15 -22.27
CA ALA A 116 -13.12 -2.04 -23.36
C ALA A 116 -13.23 -0.58 -23.85
N PRO A 117 -13.68 -0.36 -25.11
CA PRO A 117 -13.94 0.98 -25.62
C PRO A 117 -14.86 1.76 -24.68
N GLY A 118 -14.48 3.00 -24.34
CA GLY A 118 -15.24 3.85 -23.41
C GLY A 118 -14.82 3.74 -21.94
N TYR A 119 -13.91 2.84 -21.57
CA TYR A 119 -13.41 2.70 -20.18
C TYR A 119 -11.89 2.87 -20.08
N ASP A 120 -11.43 3.35 -18.92
CA ASP A 120 -10.02 3.56 -18.59
C ASP A 120 -9.77 3.35 -17.07
N GLY A 121 -8.50 3.42 -16.66
CA GLY A 121 -8.06 3.13 -15.30
C GLY A 121 -7.35 1.79 -15.20
N ARG A 122 -6.67 1.55 -14.06
CA ARG A 122 -5.88 0.34 -13.83
C ARG A 122 -6.72 -0.94 -13.93
N ASP A 123 -7.95 -0.85 -13.46
CA ASP A 123 -8.97 -1.89 -13.35
C ASP A 123 -10.16 -1.61 -14.28
N CYS A 124 -10.05 -0.64 -15.19
CA CYS A 124 -11.13 -0.22 -16.09
C CYS A 124 -12.40 0.28 -15.38
N ALA A 125 -12.29 0.78 -14.16
CA ALA A 125 -13.43 1.26 -13.39
C ALA A 125 -14.08 2.54 -13.96
N PHE A 126 -13.35 3.33 -14.74
CA PHE A 126 -13.76 4.70 -15.07
C PHE A 126 -14.26 4.83 -16.51
N ALA A 127 -15.43 5.46 -16.68
CA ALA A 127 -15.95 5.78 -18.00
C ALA A 127 -15.24 7.01 -18.58
N LYS A 128 -14.82 6.95 -19.84
CA LYS A 128 -14.06 8.01 -20.55
C LYS A 128 -14.86 9.27 -20.84
N ASN A 129 -16.15 9.30 -20.54
CA ASN A 129 -17.04 10.44 -20.78
C ASN A 129 -17.37 11.23 -19.51
N GLU A 130 -16.81 10.84 -18.36
CA GLU A 130 -17.07 11.46 -17.06
C GLU A 130 -15.79 12.06 -16.45
N CYS A 131 -15.97 13.05 -15.57
CA CYS A 131 -14.88 13.57 -14.75
C CYS A 131 -14.83 12.83 -13.42
N HIS A 132 -13.71 12.18 -13.11
CA HIS A 132 -13.55 11.40 -11.91
C HIS A 132 -13.13 12.29 -10.71
N PRO A 133 -13.68 12.10 -9.50
CA PRO A 133 -13.32 12.93 -8.33
C PRO A 133 -11.85 12.82 -7.93
N LEU A 134 -11.20 11.68 -8.22
CA LEU A 134 -9.81 11.39 -7.85
C LEU A 134 -8.82 11.56 -9.01
N ARG A 135 -9.30 11.86 -10.23
CA ARG A 135 -8.46 11.96 -11.44
C ARG A 135 -9.06 12.99 -12.38
N THR A 136 -8.23 13.84 -12.97
CA THR A 136 -8.67 14.85 -13.95
C THR A 136 -8.92 14.29 -15.36
N ASP A 137 -9.02 12.96 -15.52
CA ASP A 137 -9.19 12.25 -16.80
C ASP A 137 -8.22 12.67 -17.92
N GLY A 138 -6.99 13.01 -17.52
CA GLY A 138 -5.94 13.46 -18.42
C GLY A 138 -6.01 14.95 -18.76
N CYS A 139 -6.92 15.72 -18.18
CA CYS A 139 -6.81 17.18 -18.14
C CYS A 139 -5.65 17.58 -17.21
N GLN A 140 -4.84 18.57 -17.62
CA GLN A 140 -3.70 19.02 -16.81
C GLN A 140 -4.14 19.76 -15.54
N HIS A 141 -5.25 20.51 -15.60
CA HIS A 141 -5.77 21.28 -14.46
C HIS A 141 -7.18 20.85 -14.05
N PHE A 142 -8.22 21.33 -14.74
CA PHE A 142 -9.61 21.09 -14.35
C PHE A 142 -10.34 20.26 -15.40
N CYS A 143 -11.23 19.39 -14.93
CA CYS A 143 -12.16 18.60 -15.74
C CYS A 143 -13.59 19.01 -15.41
N HIS A 144 -14.42 19.21 -16.43
CA HIS A 144 -15.84 19.53 -16.29
C HIS A 144 -16.68 18.51 -17.07
N PRO A 145 -17.66 17.84 -16.43
CA PRO A 145 -18.55 16.92 -17.13
C PRO A 145 -19.43 17.69 -18.13
N GLY A 146 -19.73 17.07 -19.27
CA GLY A 146 -20.55 17.62 -20.34
C GLY A 146 -21.45 16.57 -20.99
N PRO A 147 -22.31 16.97 -21.95
CA PRO A 147 -23.23 16.03 -22.61
C PRO A 147 -22.46 15.04 -23.50
N GLY A 148 -22.40 13.78 -23.06
CA GLY A 148 -21.76 12.67 -23.79
C GLY A 148 -20.23 12.60 -23.67
N SER A 149 -19.57 13.58 -23.05
CA SER A 149 -18.12 13.62 -22.81
C SER A 149 -17.76 14.68 -21.75
N TYR A 150 -16.49 14.80 -21.37
CA TYR A 150 -15.99 15.86 -20.49
C TYR A 150 -15.17 16.90 -21.26
N THR A 151 -14.96 18.06 -20.64
CA THR A 151 -14.13 19.14 -21.18
C THR A 151 -13.08 19.57 -20.16
N CYS A 152 -11.87 19.87 -20.63
CA CYS A 152 -10.81 20.37 -19.77
C CYS A 152 -10.81 21.90 -19.72
N SER A 153 -10.46 22.48 -18.57
CA SER A 153 -10.18 23.91 -18.47
C SER A 153 -8.94 24.19 -17.64
N CYS A 154 -8.42 25.42 -17.75
CA CYS A 154 -7.15 25.81 -17.16
C CYS A 154 -7.34 26.91 -16.11
N ALA A 155 -6.47 26.89 -15.10
CA ALA A 155 -6.34 27.99 -14.15
C ALA A 155 -5.96 29.31 -14.85
N LYS A 156 -6.30 30.43 -14.21
CA LYS A 156 -5.93 31.76 -14.68
C LYS A 156 -4.43 31.83 -14.94
N GLY A 157 -4.04 32.48 -16.04
CA GLY A 157 -2.64 32.51 -16.46
C GLY A 157 -2.23 31.33 -17.36
N HIS A 158 -3.15 30.45 -17.75
CA HIS A 158 -2.92 29.40 -18.74
C HIS A 158 -4.02 29.36 -19.81
N LYS A 159 -3.64 28.98 -21.03
CA LYS A 159 -4.55 28.65 -22.14
C LYS A 159 -4.59 27.15 -22.38
N LEU A 160 -5.76 26.62 -22.76
CA LEU A 160 -5.88 25.22 -23.14
C LEU A 160 -5.11 24.97 -24.45
N GLY A 161 -4.33 23.89 -24.48
CA GLY A 161 -3.56 23.42 -25.62
C GLY A 161 -4.44 22.82 -26.71
N GLN A 162 -3.84 22.50 -27.86
CA GLN A 162 -4.54 21.91 -29.01
C GLN A 162 -5.00 20.46 -28.77
N ASP A 163 -4.36 19.77 -27.83
CA ASP A 163 -4.77 18.45 -27.36
C ASP A 163 -6.04 18.49 -26.48
N HIS A 164 -6.57 19.69 -26.21
CA HIS A 164 -7.70 19.95 -25.35
C HIS A 164 -7.55 19.37 -23.93
N LYS A 165 -6.30 19.16 -23.49
CA LYS A 165 -5.95 18.51 -22.22
C LYS A 165 -4.86 19.26 -21.48
N SER A 166 -3.81 19.68 -22.18
CA SER A 166 -2.68 20.43 -21.62
C SER A 166 -3.03 21.91 -21.45
N CYS A 167 -2.41 22.54 -20.46
CA CYS A 167 -2.56 23.95 -20.11
C CYS A 167 -1.21 24.66 -20.28
N ILE A 168 -1.14 25.58 -21.24
CA ILE A 168 0.07 26.32 -21.60
C ILE A 168 0.04 27.67 -20.88
N PRO A 169 1.05 28.04 -20.07
CA PRO A 169 1.08 29.32 -19.39
C PRO A 169 1.13 30.49 -20.38
N HIS A 170 0.41 31.57 -20.07
CA HIS A 170 0.45 32.82 -20.82
C HIS A 170 1.80 33.49 -20.59
N GLY A 171 2.68 33.45 -21.59
CA GLY A 171 3.92 34.25 -21.60
C GLY A 171 5.21 33.53 -21.22
N VAL A 172 5.21 32.20 -21.08
CA VAL A 172 6.47 31.44 -20.96
C VAL A 172 6.86 30.96 -22.35
N ARG A 173 7.95 31.54 -22.90
CA ARG A 173 8.66 30.96 -24.04
C ARG A 173 8.99 29.51 -23.67
N ALA A 174 8.80 28.57 -24.58
CA ALA A 174 9.32 27.22 -24.43
C ALA A 174 10.82 27.32 -24.14
N GLU A 175 11.23 27.08 -22.90
CA GLU A 175 12.63 26.83 -22.59
C GLU A 175 12.98 25.52 -23.31
N PRO A 176 13.89 25.56 -24.31
CA PRO A 176 14.36 24.33 -24.92
C PRO A 176 15.06 23.51 -23.83
N SER A 177 14.63 22.26 -23.71
CA SER A 177 15.22 21.28 -22.83
C SER A 177 16.74 21.24 -23.00
N SER A 178 17.47 21.51 -21.92
CA SER A 178 18.82 20.99 -21.64
C SER A 178 19.82 20.99 -22.80
N LEU A 179 20.58 22.09 -22.93
CA LEU A 179 21.99 21.99 -23.28
C LEU A 179 22.81 22.29 -22.02
N ARG A 180 22.92 21.29 -21.14
CA ARG A 180 24.15 21.13 -20.35
C ARG A 180 25.19 20.61 -21.33
N ALA A 181 25.99 21.53 -21.88
CA ALA A 181 27.27 21.21 -22.46
C ALA A 181 28.34 21.72 -21.49
N SER A 182 29.14 20.76 -21.02
CA SER A 182 30.49 20.77 -20.45
C SER A 182 31.05 22.06 -19.83
#